data_AF-A0A7K4GVB4-F1
#
_entry.id   AF-A0A7K4GVB4-F1
#
_cell.length_a   1.000
_cell.length_b   1.000
_cell.length_c   1.000
_cell.angle_alpha   90.00
_cell.angle_beta   90.00
_cell.angle_gamma   90.00
#
_symmetry.space_group_name_H-M   'P 1'
#
loop_
_entity.id
_entity.type
_entity.pdbx_description
1 polymer ?
#
loop_
_entity_poly.entity_id
_entity_poly.type
_entity_poly.pdbx_seq_one_letter_code
_entity_poly.pdbx_strand_id
1 'polypeptide(L)' 'MGGLDSSGVLTYGTPKDVEENVKNTIKSAGKGGGYFVGPSHDIINIPWENIMAMRAAIEKYRKYPLKL' A
#
# COMPACT_ATOMS: atom_id res chain seq x y z
N MET A 1 -7.40 3.59 -9.12
CA MET A 1 -7.11 2.27 -8.51
C MET A 1 -5.62 2.02 -8.64
N GLY A 2 -4.98 1.35 -7.67
CA GLY A 2 -3.52 1.19 -7.64
C GLY A 2 -2.83 2.42 -7.02
N GLY A 3 -1.50 2.51 -7.12
CA GLY A 3 -0.71 3.64 -6.60
C GLY A 3 0.44 3.25 -5.67
N LEU A 4 0.66 1.96 -5.43
CA LEU A 4 1.85 1.44 -4.75
C LEU A 4 2.90 1.02 -5.77
N ASP A 5 4.08 1.62 -5.70
CA ASP A 5 5.18 1.32 -6.61
C ASP A 5 5.60 -0.16 -6.52
N SER A 6 5.30 -0.91 -7.58
CA SER A 6 5.55 -2.34 -7.70
C SER A 6 7.02 -2.64 -8.02
N SER A 7 7.72 -1.73 -8.72
CA SER A 7 9.14 -1.88 -9.08
C SER A 7 10.09 -1.18 -8.11
N GLY A 8 9.55 -0.50 -7.09
CA GLY A 8 10.32 0.15 -6.03
C GLY A 8 10.12 -0.53 -4.69
N VAL A 9 9.45 0.17 -3.77
CA VAL A 9 9.34 -0.22 -2.35
C VAL A 9 8.74 -1.60 -2.15
N LEU A 10 7.77 -2.02 -2.97
CA LEU A 10 7.21 -3.36 -2.85
C LEU A 10 8.23 -4.45 -3.16
N THR A 11 9.08 -4.27 -4.17
CA THR A 11 10.07 -5.28 -4.58
C THR A 11 11.35 -5.24 -3.74
N TYR A 12 11.86 -4.05 -3.43
CA TYR A 12 13.20 -3.87 -2.84
C TYR A 12 13.21 -3.30 -1.42
N GLY A 13 12.06 -2.85 -0.91
CA GLY A 13 11.93 -2.29 0.43
C GLY A 13 11.80 -3.36 1.51
N THR A 14 11.85 -2.92 2.77
CA THR A 14 11.50 -3.75 3.92
C THR A 14 9.98 -3.76 4.14
N PRO A 15 9.44 -4.73 4.91
CA PRO A 15 8.03 -4.72 5.32
C PRO A 15 7.57 -3.41 5.96
N LYS A 16 8.47 -2.73 6.68
CA LYS A 16 8.20 -1.41 7.29
C LYS A 16 8.10 -0.31 6.25
N ASP A 17 8.98 -0.32 5.25
CA ASP A 17 8.91 0.63 4.13
C ASP A 17 7.61 0.46 3.34
N VAL A 18 7.18 -0.79 3.16
CA VAL A 18 5.89 -1.11 2.53
C VAL A 18 4.71 -0.55 3.34
N GLU A 19 4.70 -0.72 4.66
CA GLU A 19 3.66 -0.15 5.52
C GLU A 19 3.58 1.38 5.40
N GLU A 20 4.72 2.07 5.48
CA GLU A 20 4.78 3.52 5.34
C GLU A 20 4.35 3.99 3.94
N ASN A 21 4.75 3.28 2.89
CA ASN A 21 4.32 3.56 1.52
C ASN A 21 2.78 3.46 1.41
N VAL A 22 2.18 2.37 1.90
CA VAL A 22 0.72 2.20 1.92
C VAL A 22 0.02 3.33 2.67
N LYS A 23 0.52 3.67 3.86
CA LYS A 23 -0.03 4.76 4.66
C LYS A 23 0.01 6.10 3.91
N ASN A 24 1.14 6.43 3.30
CA ASN A 24 1.32 7.68 2.56
C ASN A 24 0.43 7.74 1.31
N THR A 25 0.28 6.63 0.59
CA THR A 25 -0.59 6.54 -0.57
C THR A 25 -2.06 6.72 -0.19
N ILE A 26 -2.55 6.02 0.86
CA ILE A 26 -3.92 6.19 1.34
C ILE A 26 -4.16 7.61 1.85
N LYS A 27 -3.21 8.19 2.58
CA LYS A 27 -3.31 9.57 3.08
C LYS A 27 -3.43 10.59 1.94
N SER A 28 -2.67 10.39 0.86
CA SER A 28 -2.63 11.31 -0.28
C SER A 28 -3.86 11.20 -1.19
N ALA A 29 -4.27 9.97 -1.51
CA ALA A 29 -5.30 9.71 -2.52
C ALA A 29 -6.65 9.28 -1.96
N GLY A 30 -6.72 8.88 -0.68
CA GLY A 30 -7.93 8.30 -0.07
C GLY A 30 -8.94 9.32 0.45
N LYS A 31 -8.63 10.63 0.50
CA LYS A 31 -9.54 11.62 1.07
C LYS A 31 -10.89 11.61 0.34
N GLY A 32 -11.98 11.49 1.09
CA GLY A 32 -13.35 11.47 0.54
C GLY A 32 -13.86 10.09 0.13
N GLY A 33 -13.05 9.03 0.27
CA GLY A 33 -13.47 7.67 -0.11
C GLY A 33 -13.30 7.39 -1.60
N GLY A 34 -13.77 6.22 -2.05
CA GLY A 34 -13.72 5.81 -3.47
C GLY A 34 -12.34 5.42 -4.02
N TYR A 35 -11.27 5.57 -3.23
CA TYR A 35 -9.94 5.16 -3.62
C TYR A 35 -9.68 3.67 -3.35
N PHE A 36 -9.31 2.94 -4.40
CA PHE A 36 -8.90 1.54 -4.33
C PHE A 36 -7.38 1.44 -4.37
N VAL A 37 -6.76 1.31 -3.20
CA VAL A 37 -5.31 1.17 -3.05
C VAL A 37 -4.83 -0.22 -3.49
N GLY A 38 -3.67 -0.27 -4.12
CA GLY A 38 -3.03 -1.51 -4.54
C GLY A 38 -1.76 -1.27 -5.36
N PRO A 39 -1.11 -2.33 -5.85
CA PRO A 39 0.01 -2.24 -6.78
C PRO A 39 -0.31 -1.37 -8.01
N SER A 40 0.66 -0.59 -8.49
CA SER A 40 0.56 0.17 -9.74
C SER A 40 0.68 -0.71 -10.98
N HIS A 41 1.27 -1.90 -10.85
CA HIS A 41 1.39 -2.92 -11.87
C HIS A 41 1.21 -4.31 -11.24
N ASP A 42 1.28 -5.37 -12.05
CA ASP A 42 1.28 -6.76 -11.59
C ASP A 42 2.29 -7.05 -10.48
N ILE A 43 1.93 -8.00 -9.61
CA ILE A 43 2.80 -8.53 -8.56
C ILE A 43 3.78 -9.52 -9.19
N ILE A 44 4.98 -9.05 -9.52
CA ILE A 44 6.04 -9.86 -10.14
C ILE A 44 7.31 -9.71 -9.30
N ASN A 45 7.88 -10.82 -8.84
CA ASN A 45 9.11 -10.87 -8.02
C ASN A 45 9.05 -10.09 -6.70
N ILE A 46 7.85 -9.82 -6.17
CA ILE A 46 7.66 -9.16 -4.88
C ILE A 46 7.83 -10.20 -3.75
N PRO A 47 8.71 -9.96 -2.76
CA PRO A 47 8.86 -10.87 -1.62
C PRO A 47 7.55 -11.08 -0.86
N TRP A 48 7.33 -12.29 -0.35
CA TRP A 48 6.06 -12.67 0.28
C TRP A 48 5.77 -11.83 1.52
N GLU A 49 6.78 -11.53 2.33
CA GLU A 49 6.71 -10.66 3.48
C GLU A 49 6.22 -9.25 3.13
N ASN A 50 6.60 -8.73 1.97
CA ASN A 50 6.18 -7.42 1.48
C ASN A 50 4.73 -7.44 1.00
N ILE A 51 4.28 -8.53 0.37
CA ILE A 51 2.86 -8.73 0.02
C ILE A 51 2.00 -8.77 1.29
N MET A 52 2.46 -9.51 2.30
CA MET A 52 1.76 -9.62 3.59
C MET A 52 1.74 -8.28 4.34
N ALA A 53 2.85 -7.53 4.33
CA ALA A 53 2.93 -6.19 4.90
C ALA A 53 1.98 -5.22 4.19
N MET A 54 1.93 -5.24 2.85
CA MET A 54 1.01 -4.43 2.06
C MET A 54 -0.45 -4.72 2.46
N ARG A 55 -0.85 -6.01 2.46
CA ARG A 55 -2.20 -6.43 2.85
C ARG A 55 -2.55 -5.97 4.26
N ALA A 56 -1.67 -6.20 5.23
CA ALA A 56 -1.87 -5.82 6.62
C ALA A 56 -1.99 -4.30 6.80
N ALA A 57 -1.15 -3.52 6.12
CA ALA A 57 -1.20 -2.06 6.15
C ALA A 57 -2.51 -1.54 5.54
N ILE A 58 -2.97 -2.12 4.42
CA ILE A 58 -4.28 -1.76 3.83
C ILE A 58 -5.40 -2.05 4.83
N GLU A 59 -5.41 -3.23 5.47
CA GLU A 59 -6.42 -3.57 6.49
C GLU A 59 -6.41 -2.61 7.68
N LYS A 60 -5.23 -2.17 8.11
CA LYS A 60 -5.02 -1.21 9.20
C LYS A 60 -5.55 0.18 8.86
N TYR A 61 -5.34 0.65 7.65
CA TYR A 61 -5.53 2.06 7.26
C TYR A 61 -6.76 2.36 6.39
N ARG A 62 -7.48 1.33 5.89
CA ARG A 62 -8.63 1.50 4.98
C ARG A 62 -9.91 2.09 5.59
N LYS A 63 -10.00 2.22 6.92
CA LYS A 63 -11.26 2.61 7.58
C LYS A 63 -11.56 4.10 7.40
N TYR A 64 -12.79 4.41 7.01
CA TYR A 64 -13.30 5.76 6.91
C TYR A 64 -14.14 6.15 8.15
N PRO A 65 -14.14 7.43 8.57
CA PRO A 65 -13.24 8.49 8.11
C PRO A 65 -11.78 8.11 8.39
N LEU A 66 -10.85 8.48 7.50
CA LEU A 66 -9.44 8.11 7.64
C LEU A 66 -8.88 8.61 8.97
N LYS A 67 -8.26 7.72 9.74
CA LYS A 67 -7.61 8.01 11.04
C LYS A 67 -6.10 7.82 10.91
N LEU A 68 -5.45 8.67 10.11
CA LEU A 68 -4.04 8.54 9.67
C LEU A 68 -3.21 9.78 9.97
#